data_AF-G4YNM2-F1
#
_entry.id   AF-G4YNM2-F1
#
_cell.length_a   1.000
_cell.length_b   1.000
_cell.length_c   1.000
_cell.angle_alpha   90.00
_cell.angle_beta   90.00
_cell.angle_gamma   90.00
#
_symmetry.space_group_name_H-M   'P 1'
#
loop_
_entity.id
_entity.type
_entity.pdbx_description
1 polymer ?
#
loop_
_entity_poly.entity_id
_entity_poly.type
_entity_poly.pdbx_seq_one_letter_code
_entity_poly.pdbx_strand_id
1 'polypeptide(L)'
;MGVSLIRELRCLGNNEIVQVYHCFPEEMSDENRALLTRNDSRVEIVDVCTEILAKKGKDNLFLGEVKTAKAFQNYWIKPLALYYTKLKEVILLDGDAVIMRDPAVLRTMSGYVRTGTTFFRDRIAKMNRFLNKKTQEGKPYIKFLVDSFPYRKLALTGPKPSEQLKNTYSWRGDTGHEMDSSMVLVDKTRAGKAMEVLKELIFSTRFKLQFSWGDKESFWLAYELAHQDYFFSPWGLSLLESVPNNDLAHPNTMCGSMAHFLPTENETAVAELLYVNGKALLEPFPSGVEKTVKGKRSRMFNLNPTHLTPRYRHDSFDLATSKSFECMDNLGSVPLPHYFFNRLLRRRFHYFAAETNAYEALEDCPERVE
;
A
#
# COMPACT_ATOMS: atom_id res chain seq x y z
N MET A 1 -3.28 -6.58 14.71
CA MET A 1 -3.72 -5.79 13.51
C MET A 1 -4.24 -6.64 12.35
N GLY A 2 -3.48 -7.66 11.88
CA GLY A 2 -3.90 -8.49 10.75
C GLY A 2 -5.22 -9.24 10.99
N VAL A 3 -5.37 -9.89 12.14
CA VAL A 3 -6.61 -10.58 12.57
C VAL A 3 -7.84 -9.69 12.39
N SER A 4 -7.78 -8.47 12.91
CA SER A 4 -8.89 -7.55 12.85
C SER A 4 -9.13 -7.00 11.43
N LEU A 5 -8.12 -6.99 10.54
CA LEU A 5 -8.33 -6.62 9.13
C LEU A 5 -9.15 -7.69 8.44
N ILE A 6 -8.78 -8.96 8.66
CA ILE A 6 -9.50 -10.11 8.11
C ILE A 6 -10.96 -10.08 8.57
N ARG A 7 -11.22 -9.85 9.87
CA ARG A 7 -12.58 -9.71 10.39
C ARG A 7 -13.35 -8.57 9.72
N GLU A 8 -12.72 -7.40 9.58
CA GLU A 8 -13.36 -6.27 8.90
C GLU A 8 -13.70 -6.61 7.44
N LEU A 9 -12.83 -7.28 6.70
CA LEU A 9 -13.12 -7.75 5.34
C LEU A 9 -14.34 -8.69 5.32
N ARG A 10 -14.44 -9.63 6.27
CA ARG A 10 -15.62 -10.52 6.38
C ARG A 10 -16.89 -9.74 6.67
N CYS A 11 -16.84 -8.77 7.58
CA CYS A 11 -17.97 -7.90 7.90
C CYS A 11 -18.37 -6.97 6.74
N LEU A 12 -17.51 -6.80 5.74
CA LEU A 12 -17.82 -6.08 4.50
C LEU A 12 -18.37 -7.02 3.41
N GLY A 13 -18.55 -8.31 3.70
CA GLY A 13 -19.06 -9.32 2.77
C GLY A 13 -17.97 -10.02 1.95
N ASN A 14 -16.68 -9.70 2.16
CA ASN A 14 -15.60 -10.33 1.41
C ASN A 14 -15.45 -11.80 1.83
N ASN A 15 -15.58 -12.69 0.86
CA ASN A 15 -15.58 -14.13 1.07
C ASN A 15 -14.36 -14.81 0.42
N GLU A 16 -13.38 -14.04 -0.02
CA GLU A 16 -12.23 -14.54 -0.77
C GLU A 16 -11.19 -15.20 0.14
N ILE A 17 -10.30 -15.99 -0.47
CA ILE A 17 -9.13 -16.54 0.21
C ILE A 17 -8.21 -15.38 0.62
N VAL A 18 -7.75 -15.40 1.87
CA VAL A 18 -6.78 -14.45 2.39
C VAL A 18 -5.49 -15.21 2.69
N GLN A 19 -4.39 -14.79 2.09
CA GLN A 19 -3.06 -15.37 2.36
C GLN A 19 -2.25 -14.40 3.22
N VAL A 20 -1.82 -14.85 4.39
CA VAL A 20 -0.95 -14.11 5.30
C VAL A 20 0.48 -14.61 5.09
N TYR A 21 1.29 -13.77 4.46
CA TYR A 21 2.68 -14.07 4.17
C TYR A 21 3.60 -13.66 5.31
N HIS A 22 4.51 -14.56 5.70
CA HIS A 22 5.60 -14.29 6.64
C HIS A 22 6.86 -15.07 6.22
N CYS A 23 7.97 -14.86 6.93
CA CYS A 23 9.25 -15.50 6.70
C CYS A 23 9.80 -16.15 7.97
N PHE A 24 9.98 -17.46 7.89
CA PHE A 24 10.46 -18.35 8.94
C PHE A 24 9.47 -18.56 10.10
N PRO A 25 9.51 -19.73 10.77
CA PRO A 25 8.58 -20.05 11.85
C PRO A 25 8.64 -19.07 13.02
N GLU A 26 9.84 -18.60 13.38
CA GLU A 26 10.09 -17.72 14.52
C GLU A 26 9.47 -16.32 14.40
N GLU A 27 9.07 -15.88 13.21
CA GLU A 27 8.43 -14.58 13.02
C GLU A 27 6.98 -14.54 13.54
N MET A 28 6.33 -15.71 13.66
CA MET A 28 4.94 -15.80 14.07
C MET A 28 4.69 -17.01 14.96
N SER A 29 4.32 -16.73 16.22
CA SER A 29 4.00 -17.76 17.22
C SER A 29 2.76 -18.57 16.87
N ASP A 30 2.63 -19.76 17.47
CA ASP A 30 1.49 -20.66 17.24
C ASP A 30 0.16 -20.02 17.68
N GLU A 31 0.16 -19.21 18.74
CA GLU A 31 -1.02 -18.47 19.19
C GLU A 31 -1.48 -17.46 18.15
N ASN A 32 -0.53 -16.70 17.55
CA ASN A 32 -0.85 -15.74 16.50
C ASN A 32 -1.36 -16.45 15.23
N ARG A 33 -0.80 -17.61 14.88
CA ARG A 33 -1.28 -18.44 13.77
C ARG A 33 -2.71 -18.93 13.99
N ALA A 34 -2.98 -19.46 15.18
CA ALA A 34 -4.31 -19.91 15.58
C ALA A 34 -5.31 -18.75 15.58
N LEU A 35 -4.90 -17.55 16.01
CA LEU A 35 -5.75 -16.38 16.04
C LEU A 35 -6.09 -15.86 14.63
N LEU A 36 -5.13 -15.84 13.70
CA LEU A 36 -5.36 -15.42 12.31
C LEU A 36 -6.33 -16.34 11.57
N THR A 37 -6.26 -17.64 11.84
CA THR A 37 -7.09 -18.67 11.20
C THR A 37 -8.38 -18.98 11.97
N ARG A 38 -8.58 -18.33 13.12
CA ARG A 38 -9.74 -18.56 13.99
C ARG A 38 -11.04 -18.37 13.22
N ASN A 39 -11.83 -19.44 13.18
CA ASN A 39 -13.17 -19.49 12.58
C ASN A 39 -13.21 -18.93 11.16
N ASP A 40 -12.15 -19.15 10.38
CA ASP A 40 -12.07 -18.75 8.99
C ASP A 40 -11.18 -19.70 8.20
N SER A 41 -11.83 -20.72 7.64
CA SER A 41 -11.16 -21.75 6.82
C SER A 41 -10.62 -21.21 5.49
N ARG A 42 -10.80 -19.93 5.18
CA ARG A 42 -10.29 -19.28 3.97
C ARG A 42 -9.05 -18.42 4.25
N VAL A 43 -8.50 -18.47 5.45
CA VAL A 43 -7.21 -17.85 5.79
C VAL A 43 -6.10 -18.89 5.69
N GLU A 44 -5.11 -18.62 4.84
CA GLU A 44 -3.91 -19.43 4.68
C GLU A 44 -2.72 -18.66 5.22
N ILE A 45 -1.86 -19.31 6.02
CA ILE A 45 -0.59 -18.73 6.48
C ILE A 45 0.53 -19.34 5.65
N VAL A 46 1.33 -18.49 5.00
CA VAL A 46 2.37 -18.91 4.06
C VAL A 46 3.74 -18.47 4.55
N ASP A 47 4.57 -19.44 4.95
CA ASP A 47 6.00 -19.22 5.22
C ASP A 47 6.76 -19.23 3.90
N VAL A 48 6.72 -18.12 3.19
CA VAL A 48 7.28 -18.03 1.84
C VAL A 48 8.80 -18.19 1.83
N CYS A 49 9.48 -17.78 2.90
CA CYS A 49 10.93 -17.92 2.98
C CYS A 49 11.34 -19.38 3.09
N THR A 50 10.74 -20.13 4.02
CA THR A 50 11.02 -21.56 4.21
C THR A 50 10.61 -22.37 2.98
N GLU A 51 9.44 -22.09 2.40
CA GLU A 51 8.94 -22.80 1.22
C GLU A 51 9.85 -22.63 0.00
N ILE A 52 10.38 -21.44 -0.25
CA ILE A 52 11.31 -21.17 -1.37
C ILE A 52 12.70 -21.78 -1.09
N LEU A 53 13.20 -21.69 0.15
CA LEU A 53 14.50 -22.29 0.51
C LEU A 53 14.51 -23.81 0.35
N ALA A 54 13.36 -24.47 0.57
CA ALA A 54 13.20 -25.91 0.38
C ALA A 54 13.16 -26.34 -1.10
N LYS A 55 12.99 -25.40 -2.05
CA LYS A 55 13.01 -25.72 -3.49
C LYS A 55 14.44 -26.03 -3.95
N LYS A 56 14.55 -26.69 -5.11
CA LYS A 56 15.81 -27.04 -5.77
C LYS A 56 15.96 -26.29 -7.10
N GLY A 57 17.21 -26.09 -7.52
CA GLY A 57 17.54 -25.47 -8.80
C GLY A 57 16.97 -24.06 -8.94
N LYS A 58 16.42 -23.74 -10.13
CA LYS A 58 15.92 -22.42 -10.49
C LYS A 58 14.72 -21.92 -9.67
N ASP A 59 14.02 -22.82 -8.99
CA ASP A 59 12.85 -22.50 -8.16
C ASP A 59 13.26 -22.05 -6.75
N ASN A 60 14.52 -22.32 -6.34
CA ASN A 60 15.10 -21.73 -5.15
C ASN A 60 15.58 -20.32 -5.45
N LEU A 61 14.69 -19.34 -5.28
CA LEU A 61 14.98 -17.94 -5.60
C LEU A 61 16.06 -17.33 -4.72
N PHE A 62 16.35 -17.92 -3.57
CA PHE A 62 17.39 -17.47 -2.65
C PHE A 62 18.73 -18.16 -2.86
N LEU A 63 18.84 -19.06 -3.85
CA LEU A 63 20.05 -19.83 -4.14
C LEU A 63 20.57 -20.63 -2.91
N GLY A 64 19.65 -21.04 -2.02
CA GLY A 64 19.99 -21.70 -0.76
C GLY A 64 20.51 -20.77 0.35
N GLU A 65 20.56 -19.46 0.13
CA GLU A 65 21.09 -18.51 1.10
C GLU A 65 20.01 -17.99 2.06
N VAL A 66 20.05 -18.45 3.31
CA VAL A 66 19.17 -17.96 4.40
C VAL A 66 19.28 -16.45 4.59
N LYS A 67 20.47 -15.87 4.41
CA LYS A 67 20.68 -14.41 4.52
C LYS A 67 19.84 -13.63 3.50
N THR A 68 19.75 -14.14 2.28
CA THR A 68 18.97 -13.51 1.21
C THR A 68 17.48 -13.63 1.48
N ALA A 69 17.02 -14.75 2.04
CA ALA A 69 15.64 -14.91 2.53
C ALA A 69 15.32 -13.93 3.68
N LYS A 70 16.20 -13.79 4.69
CA LYS A 70 16.03 -12.82 5.79
C LYS A 70 15.92 -11.37 5.33
N ALA A 71 16.48 -11.03 4.16
CA ALA A 71 16.31 -9.69 3.56
C ALA A 71 14.86 -9.38 3.12
N PHE A 72 13.96 -10.35 3.18
CA PHE A 72 12.52 -10.19 2.95
C PHE A 72 11.69 -10.09 4.23
N GLN A 73 12.27 -10.20 5.44
CA GLN A 73 11.56 -9.95 6.72
C GLN A 73 11.33 -8.44 6.96
N ASN A 74 10.62 -7.80 6.03
CA ASN A 74 10.27 -6.38 6.00
C ASN A 74 9.27 -6.14 4.84
N TYR A 75 9.04 -4.88 4.48
CA TYR A 75 8.15 -4.46 3.37
C TYR A 75 8.31 -5.26 2.06
N TRP A 76 9.53 -5.70 1.73
CA TRP A 76 9.79 -6.46 0.51
C TRP A 76 9.13 -7.84 0.46
N ILE A 77 8.58 -8.34 1.57
CA ILE A 77 7.74 -9.55 1.56
C ILE A 77 6.49 -9.38 0.69
N LYS A 78 5.97 -8.15 0.55
CA LYS A 78 4.74 -7.87 -0.21
C LYS A 78 4.89 -8.17 -1.71
N PRO A 79 5.93 -7.68 -2.42
CA PRO A 79 6.16 -8.07 -3.80
C PRO A 79 6.63 -9.52 -3.95
N LEU A 80 7.31 -10.10 -2.95
CA LEU A 80 7.62 -11.53 -2.95
C LEU A 80 6.34 -12.37 -2.89
N ALA A 81 5.38 -12.00 -2.05
CA ALA A 81 4.07 -12.64 -1.93
C ALA A 81 3.31 -12.57 -3.25
N LEU A 82 3.27 -11.40 -3.91
CA LEU A 82 2.65 -11.24 -5.22
C LEU A 82 3.30 -12.14 -6.27
N TYR A 83 4.63 -12.21 -6.30
CA TYR A 83 5.34 -13.10 -7.22
C TYR A 83 5.04 -14.57 -6.94
N TYR A 84 5.09 -14.98 -5.67
CA TYR A 84 5.00 -16.37 -5.22
C TYR A 84 3.59 -16.97 -5.29
N THR A 85 2.56 -16.21 -4.93
CA THR A 85 1.18 -16.73 -4.86
C THR A 85 0.72 -17.31 -6.19
N LYS A 86 -0.11 -18.36 -6.13
CA LYS A 86 -0.76 -18.95 -7.31
C LYS A 86 -2.09 -18.26 -7.66
N LEU A 87 -2.56 -17.34 -6.82
CA LEU A 87 -3.75 -16.56 -7.09
C LEU A 87 -3.57 -15.76 -8.38
N LYS A 88 -4.62 -15.69 -9.20
CA LYS A 88 -4.61 -14.97 -10.48
C LYS A 88 -4.82 -13.48 -10.28
N GLU A 89 -5.89 -13.12 -9.59
CA GLU A 89 -6.25 -11.74 -9.29
C GLU A 89 -6.03 -11.46 -7.80
N VAL A 90 -5.00 -10.67 -7.50
CA VAL A 90 -4.47 -10.45 -6.16
C VAL A 90 -4.78 -9.03 -5.71
N ILE A 91 -5.29 -8.89 -4.48
CA ILE A 91 -5.35 -7.63 -3.75
C ILE A 91 -4.39 -7.75 -2.56
N LEU A 92 -3.31 -6.97 -2.57
CA LEU A 92 -2.39 -6.88 -1.42
C LEU A 92 -2.85 -5.73 -0.52
N LEU A 93 -2.89 -5.96 0.79
CA LEU A 93 -3.29 -4.97 1.79
C LEU A 93 -2.25 -4.87 2.90
N ASP A 94 -2.01 -3.65 3.37
CA ASP A 94 -1.29 -3.46 4.63
C ASP A 94 -2.19 -3.83 5.82
N GLY A 95 -1.60 -4.41 6.86
CA GLY A 95 -2.34 -4.84 8.06
C GLY A 95 -2.97 -3.70 8.85
N ASP A 96 -2.52 -2.46 8.64
CA ASP A 96 -3.01 -1.23 9.27
C ASP A 96 -3.91 -0.38 8.36
N ALA A 97 -4.36 -0.95 7.23
CA ALA A 97 -5.43 -0.36 6.44
C ALA A 97 -6.78 -0.48 7.17
N VAL A 98 -7.55 0.60 7.12
CA VAL A 98 -8.95 0.68 7.56
C VAL A 98 -9.81 0.78 6.30
N ILE A 99 -10.56 -0.28 6.03
CA ILE A 99 -11.29 -0.46 4.77
C ILE A 99 -12.71 0.09 4.92
N MET A 100 -13.15 0.88 3.95
CA MET A 100 -14.47 1.51 3.92
C MET A 100 -15.44 0.86 2.93
N ARG A 101 -14.98 -0.10 2.12
CA ARG A 101 -15.79 -0.87 1.17
C ARG A 101 -15.04 -2.15 0.81
N ASP A 102 -15.74 -3.24 0.54
CA ASP A 102 -15.10 -4.47 0.04
C ASP A 102 -14.23 -4.14 -1.19
N PRO A 103 -12.89 -4.32 -1.10
CA PRO A 103 -11.99 -3.92 -2.17
C PRO A 103 -12.18 -4.74 -3.45
N ALA A 104 -12.90 -5.87 -3.41
CA ALA A 104 -13.25 -6.65 -4.59
C ALA A 104 -13.99 -5.82 -5.66
N VAL A 105 -14.71 -4.75 -5.25
CA VAL A 105 -15.36 -3.81 -6.19
C VAL A 105 -14.40 -3.20 -7.21
N LEU A 106 -13.12 -3.08 -6.86
CA LEU A 106 -12.12 -2.49 -7.75
C LEU A 106 -11.91 -3.33 -9.01
N ARG A 107 -12.17 -4.65 -8.96
CA ARG A 107 -12.05 -5.53 -10.13
C ARG A 107 -13.08 -5.21 -11.22
N THR A 108 -14.20 -4.58 -10.86
CA THR A 108 -15.24 -4.18 -11.82
C THR A 108 -15.03 -2.77 -12.36
N MET A 109 -14.01 -2.02 -11.89
CA MET A 109 -13.76 -0.67 -12.33
C MET A 109 -13.01 -0.63 -13.66
N SER A 110 -13.30 0.39 -14.47
CA SER A 110 -12.78 0.54 -15.82
C SER A 110 -11.25 0.45 -15.91
N GLY A 111 -10.53 1.07 -14.98
CA GLY A 111 -9.06 1.02 -14.92
C GLY A 111 -8.50 -0.40 -14.74
N TYR A 112 -9.09 -1.17 -13.81
CA TYR A 112 -8.72 -2.57 -13.60
C TYR A 112 -9.14 -3.45 -14.78
N VAL A 113 -10.37 -3.31 -15.27
CA VAL A 113 -10.86 -4.09 -16.43
C VAL A 113 -9.94 -3.87 -17.63
N ARG A 114 -9.48 -2.64 -17.88
CA ARG A 114 -8.57 -2.31 -18.99
C ARG A 114 -7.15 -2.83 -18.85
N THR A 115 -6.56 -2.79 -17.65
CA THR A 115 -5.11 -3.05 -17.50
C THR A 115 -4.78 -4.28 -16.64
N GLY A 116 -5.74 -4.80 -15.89
CA GLY A 116 -5.53 -5.81 -14.86
C GLY A 116 -4.85 -5.25 -13.60
N THR A 117 -4.71 -3.93 -13.48
CA THR A 117 -4.04 -3.32 -12.32
C THR A 117 -4.83 -2.17 -11.73
N THR A 118 -4.61 -1.88 -10.46
CA THR A 118 -5.03 -0.63 -9.83
C THR A 118 -4.02 -0.26 -8.75
N PHE A 119 -3.37 0.88 -8.96
CA PHE A 119 -2.38 1.46 -8.05
C PHE A 119 -2.84 2.83 -7.55
N PHE A 120 -2.40 3.20 -6.35
CA PHE A 120 -2.77 4.46 -5.71
C PHE A 120 -1.57 5.40 -5.62
N ARG A 121 -1.81 6.72 -5.64
CA ARG A 121 -0.75 7.73 -5.65
C ARG A 121 -0.24 8.01 -4.24
N ASP A 122 1.08 8.13 -4.06
CA ASP A 122 1.61 8.63 -2.79
C ASP A 122 1.53 10.16 -2.72
N ARG A 123 2.00 10.72 -1.61
CA ARG A 123 2.16 12.15 -1.39
C ARG A 123 3.18 12.71 -2.37
N ILE A 124 2.78 13.76 -3.09
CA ILE A 124 3.71 14.52 -3.92
C ILE A 124 4.48 15.45 -2.99
N ALA A 125 5.73 15.10 -2.71
CA ALA A 125 6.64 15.98 -1.98
C ALA A 125 8.06 15.95 -2.52
N LYS A 126 8.66 17.14 -2.59
CA LYS A 126 10.06 17.30 -2.98
C LYS A 126 10.96 16.61 -1.97
N MET A 127 11.68 15.60 -2.44
CA MET A 127 12.72 14.93 -1.67
C MET A 127 13.82 14.43 -2.59
N ASN A 128 15.07 14.52 -2.13
CA ASN A 128 16.23 13.94 -2.81
C ASN A 128 16.51 12.52 -2.30
N ARG A 129 15.51 11.64 -2.43
CA ARG A 129 15.56 10.23 -2.02
C ARG A 129 14.84 9.37 -3.05
N PHE A 130 15.07 8.06 -3.01
CA PHE A 130 14.35 7.07 -3.81
C PHE A 130 14.44 7.39 -5.31
N LEU A 131 13.32 7.47 -6.02
CA LEU A 131 13.27 7.76 -7.46
C LEU A 131 13.99 9.06 -7.86
N ASN A 132 13.97 10.04 -6.95
CA ASN A 132 14.60 11.36 -7.15
C ASN A 132 16.06 11.43 -6.73
N LYS A 133 16.57 10.44 -5.98
CA LYS A 133 17.98 10.44 -5.59
C LYS A 133 18.83 10.47 -6.86
N LYS A 134 19.89 11.28 -6.85
CA LYS A 134 20.82 11.36 -7.99
C LYS A 134 21.95 10.34 -7.86
N THR A 135 22.40 9.78 -8.98
CA THR A 135 23.67 9.03 -9.07
C THR A 135 24.86 9.97 -8.87
N GLN A 136 26.08 9.43 -8.84
CA GLN A 136 27.30 10.24 -8.74
C GLN A 136 27.42 11.20 -9.93
N GLU A 137 26.92 10.81 -11.10
CA GLU A 137 26.88 11.60 -12.34
C GLU A 137 25.68 12.57 -12.39
N GLY A 138 24.92 12.71 -11.30
CA GLY A 138 23.82 13.66 -11.19
C GLY A 138 22.49 13.21 -11.81
N LYS A 139 22.39 11.98 -12.33
CA LYS A 139 21.18 11.46 -12.97
C LYS A 139 20.17 10.98 -11.94
N PRO A 140 18.87 11.38 -12.00
CA PRO A 140 17.84 10.83 -11.11
C PRO A 140 17.72 9.30 -11.24
N TYR A 141 17.52 8.61 -10.12
CA TYR A 141 17.46 7.15 -10.04
C TYR A 141 16.39 6.56 -10.94
N ILE A 142 15.23 7.20 -11.10
CA ILE A 142 14.19 6.73 -12.02
C ILE A 142 14.67 6.69 -13.48
N LYS A 143 15.36 7.74 -13.93
CA LYS A 143 15.93 7.82 -15.28
C LYS A 143 17.08 6.85 -15.44
N PHE A 144 17.96 6.76 -14.43
CA PHE A 144 19.04 5.78 -14.43
C PHE A 144 18.51 4.34 -14.48
N LEU A 145 17.48 4.02 -13.70
CA LEU A 145 16.85 2.70 -13.67
C LEU A 145 16.28 2.37 -15.05
N VAL A 146 15.46 3.24 -15.64
CA VAL A 146 14.89 3.00 -16.97
C VAL A 146 15.97 2.79 -18.02
N ASP A 147 17.04 3.60 -18.01
CA ASP A 147 18.07 3.51 -19.04
C ASP A 147 19.02 2.32 -18.88
N SER A 148 19.27 1.88 -17.64
CA SER A 148 20.23 0.81 -17.33
C SER A 148 19.60 -0.54 -17.03
N PHE A 149 18.26 -0.63 -16.98
CA PHE A 149 17.57 -1.88 -16.69
C PHE A 149 17.97 -2.98 -17.69
N PRO A 150 18.22 -4.23 -17.24
CA PRO A 150 18.72 -5.30 -18.11
C PRO A 150 17.62 -5.91 -18.99
N TYR A 151 16.97 -5.12 -19.86
CA TYR A 151 15.85 -5.56 -20.71
C TYR A 151 16.17 -6.85 -21.49
N ARG A 152 17.36 -6.94 -22.09
CA ARG A 152 17.77 -8.11 -22.88
C ARG A 152 17.80 -9.41 -22.07
N LYS A 153 18.10 -9.36 -20.77
CA LYS A 153 18.08 -10.53 -19.87
C LYS A 153 16.68 -11.15 -19.79
N LEU A 154 15.64 -10.33 -19.96
CA LEU A 154 14.24 -10.73 -19.86
C LEU A 154 13.55 -10.79 -21.23
N ALA A 155 14.33 -10.85 -22.32
CA ALA A 155 13.84 -10.82 -23.70
C ALA A 155 12.98 -9.58 -24.04
N LEU A 156 13.28 -8.44 -23.41
CA LEU A 156 12.65 -7.14 -23.68
C LEU A 156 13.58 -6.25 -24.51
N THR A 157 12.99 -5.33 -25.27
CA THR A 157 13.70 -4.22 -25.92
C THR A 157 13.59 -2.95 -25.08
N GLY A 158 14.63 -2.13 -24.98
CA GLY A 158 14.58 -0.90 -24.19
C GLY A 158 15.91 -0.14 -24.22
N PRO A 159 15.97 1.05 -23.62
CA PRO A 159 14.89 1.72 -22.87
C PRO A 159 13.78 2.30 -23.76
N LYS A 160 12.53 2.27 -23.30
CA LYS A 160 11.35 2.89 -23.97
C LYS A 160 10.37 3.43 -22.92
N PRO A 161 10.67 4.55 -22.24
CA PRO A 161 9.77 5.12 -21.24
C PRO A 161 8.42 5.48 -21.87
N SER A 162 7.33 5.07 -21.23
CA SER A 162 5.96 5.37 -21.67
C SER A 162 5.63 6.86 -21.53
N GLU A 163 4.61 7.33 -22.26
CA GLU A 163 4.10 8.69 -22.06
C GLU A 163 3.50 8.87 -20.67
N GLN A 164 2.89 7.81 -20.12
CA GLN A 164 2.38 7.82 -18.74
C GLN A 164 3.52 8.07 -17.74
N LEU A 165 4.65 7.36 -17.86
CA LEU A 165 5.83 7.59 -17.02
C LEU A 165 6.36 9.02 -17.18
N LYS A 166 6.50 9.50 -18.41
CA LYS A 166 7.05 10.85 -18.67
C LYS A 166 6.24 11.96 -18.00
N ASN A 167 4.94 11.75 -17.83
CA ASN A 167 4.01 12.68 -17.19
C ASN A 167 3.96 12.57 -15.65
N THR A 168 4.65 11.60 -15.04
CA THR A 168 4.70 11.45 -13.58
C THR A 168 5.50 12.56 -12.89
N TYR A 169 5.11 12.89 -11.65
CA TYR A 169 5.88 13.83 -10.83
C TYR A 169 7.29 13.31 -10.52
N SER A 170 7.45 12.01 -10.31
CA SER A 170 8.77 11.39 -10.09
C SER A 170 9.69 11.49 -11.31
N TRP A 171 9.18 11.33 -12.54
CA TRP A 171 10.01 11.50 -13.75
C TRP A 171 10.50 12.94 -13.95
N ARG A 172 9.65 13.92 -13.60
CA ARG A 172 9.98 15.35 -13.61
C ARG A 172 10.98 15.76 -12.52
N GLY A 173 11.15 14.93 -11.49
CA GLY A 173 12.02 15.22 -10.36
C GLY A 173 11.30 15.92 -9.20
N ASP A 174 9.97 15.99 -9.22
CA ASP A 174 9.17 16.72 -8.23
C ASP A 174 8.90 15.90 -6.97
N THR A 175 8.98 14.57 -7.04
CA THR A 175 8.81 13.71 -5.87
C THR A 175 9.63 12.41 -5.92
N GLY A 176 10.06 11.93 -4.76
CA GLY A 176 10.74 10.64 -4.63
C GLY A 176 9.78 9.44 -4.56
N HIS A 177 8.47 9.69 -4.42
CA HIS A 177 7.44 8.67 -4.29
C HIS A 177 6.34 8.87 -5.31
N GLU A 178 5.97 7.82 -6.02
CA GLU A 178 4.85 7.87 -6.97
C GLU A 178 3.66 7.06 -6.46
N MET A 179 3.93 5.91 -5.83
CA MET A 179 2.92 4.93 -5.46
C MET A 179 2.78 4.74 -3.95
N ASP A 180 1.54 4.79 -3.48
CA ASP A 180 1.16 4.22 -2.19
C ASP A 180 0.84 2.74 -2.38
N SER A 181 1.61 1.86 -1.73
CA SER A 181 1.39 0.41 -1.79
C SER A 181 0.48 -0.13 -0.70
N SER A 182 -0.19 0.72 0.09
CA SER A 182 -1.13 0.29 1.13
C SER A 182 -2.20 -0.69 0.59
N MET A 183 -2.63 -0.48 -0.65
CA MET A 183 -3.45 -1.41 -1.43
C MET A 183 -2.88 -1.55 -2.84
N VAL A 184 -2.73 -2.78 -3.34
CA VAL A 184 -2.22 -3.07 -4.69
C VAL A 184 -3.09 -4.13 -5.35
N LEU A 185 -3.57 -3.87 -6.55
CA LEU A 185 -4.37 -4.84 -7.31
C LEU A 185 -3.66 -5.25 -8.59
N VAL A 186 -3.57 -6.56 -8.82
CA VAL A 186 -2.89 -7.15 -9.97
C VAL A 186 -3.61 -8.42 -10.43
N ASP A 187 -3.97 -8.47 -11.71
CA ASP A 187 -4.28 -9.69 -12.46
C ASP A 187 -2.99 -10.23 -13.09
N LYS A 188 -2.42 -11.26 -12.48
CA LYS A 188 -1.20 -11.91 -12.94
C LYS A 188 -1.35 -12.60 -14.29
N THR A 189 -2.58 -12.93 -14.72
CA THR A 189 -2.80 -13.58 -16.02
C THR A 189 -2.59 -12.61 -17.20
N ARG A 190 -2.64 -11.30 -16.91
CA ARG A 190 -2.49 -10.21 -17.88
C ARG A 190 -1.19 -9.44 -17.71
N ALA A 191 -0.33 -9.84 -16.78
CA ALA A 191 0.87 -9.13 -16.40
C ALA A 191 2.01 -9.20 -17.45
N GLY A 192 1.88 -10.01 -18.51
CA GLY A 192 2.94 -10.21 -19.50
C GLY A 192 4.28 -10.56 -18.83
N LYS A 193 5.31 -9.73 -19.06
CA LYS A 193 6.64 -9.87 -18.43
C LYS A 193 6.79 -9.16 -17.08
N ALA A 194 5.77 -8.45 -16.60
CA ALA A 194 5.86 -7.64 -15.39
C ALA A 194 6.23 -8.47 -14.14
N MET A 195 5.75 -9.71 -13.99
CA MET A 195 6.15 -10.54 -12.85
C MET A 195 7.63 -10.98 -12.91
N GLU A 196 8.19 -11.18 -14.10
CA GLU A 196 9.62 -11.47 -14.28
C GLU A 196 10.47 -10.23 -13.99
N VAL A 197 10.01 -9.05 -14.41
CA VAL A 197 10.62 -7.75 -14.09
C VAL A 197 10.55 -7.49 -12.57
N LEU A 198 9.41 -7.74 -11.93
CA LEU A 198 9.25 -7.60 -10.47
C LEU A 198 10.27 -8.47 -9.74
N LYS A 199 10.46 -9.72 -10.18
CA LYS A 199 11.51 -10.60 -9.66
C LYS A 199 12.90 -9.98 -9.80
N GLU A 200 13.26 -9.44 -10.97
CA GLU A 200 14.56 -8.76 -11.14
C GLU A 200 14.70 -7.55 -10.20
N LEU A 201 13.63 -6.75 -10.06
CA LEU A 201 13.61 -5.59 -9.17
C LEU A 201 13.89 -5.98 -7.71
N ILE A 202 13.23 -7.03 -7.20
CA ILE A 202 13.32 -7.43 -5.79
C ILE A 202 14.49 -8.37 -5.48
N PHE A 203 15.09 -9.07 -6.45
CA PHE A 203 16.24 -9.96 -6.20
C PHE A 203 17.59 -9.37 -6.62
N SER A 204 17.62 -8.34 -7.47
CA SER A 204 18.86 -7.80 -8.04
C SER A 204 18.92 -6.28 -7.92
N THR A 205 17.94 -5.57 -8.48
CA THR A 205 17.99 -4.09 -8.58
C THR A 205 17.98 -3.42 -7.22
N ARG A 206 17.10 -3.83 -6.29
CA ARG A 206 16.94 -3.17 -4.97
C ARG A 206 18.22 -3.15 -4.13
N PHE A 207 19.12 -4.12 -4.33
CA PHE A 207 20.38 -4.21 -3.59
C PHE A 207 21.46 -3.27 -4.14
N LYS A 208 21.30 -2.80 -5.38
CA LYS A 208 22.21 -1.85 -6.05
C LYS A 208 21.66 -0.43 -6.02
N LEU A 209 20.34 -0.29 -6.08
CA LEU A 209 19.63 0.96 -6.20
C LEU A 209 18.52 1.04 -5.16
N GLN A 210 18.65 1.98 -4.21
CA GLN A 210 17.58 2.28 -3.26
C GLN A 210 16.51 3.17 -3.93
N PHE A 211 15.79 2.62 -4.91
CA PHE A 211 14.82 3.36 -5.72
C PHE A 211 13.46 3.57 -5.03
N SER A 212 13.19 2.92 -3.90
CA SER A 212 11.90 2.94 -3.23
C SER A 212 12.04 2.94 -1.70
N TRP A 213 11.02 3.48 -1.01
CA TRP A 213 10.81 3.19 0.40
C TRP A 213 10.16 1.82 0.52
N GLY A 214 10.97 0.80 0.80
CA GLY A 214 10.49 -0.57 0.80
C GLY A 214 10.04 -1.01 -0.59
N ASP A 215 8.85 -1.57 -0.66
CA ASP A 215 8.24 -2.20 -1.83
C ASP A 215 7.53 -1.23 -2.79
N LYS A 216 7.15 -0.05 -2.32
CA LYS A 216 6.15 0.85 -2.93
C LYS A 216 6.24 1.00 -4.46
N GLU A 217 7.43 1.33 -4.96
CA GLU A 217 7.60 1.65 -6.38
C GLU A 217 7.78 0.39 -7.24
N SER A 218 8.05 -0.76 -6.63
CA SER A 218 8.41 -1.98 -7.38
C SER A 218 7.27 -2.53 -8.23
N PHE A 219 6.02 -2.34 -7.80
CA PHE A 219 4.86 -2.87 -8.50
C PHE A 219 4.65 -2.18 -9.86
N TRP A 220 4.49 -0.87 -9.88
CA TRP A 220 4.22 -0.14 -11.12
C TRP A 220 5.46 -0.07 -12.02
N LEU A 221 6.67 0.04 -11.44
CA LEU A 221 7.92 -0.03 -12.22
C LEU A 221 8.06 -1.38 -12.92
N ALA A 222 7.53 -2.46 -12.33
CA ALA A 222 7.56 -3.76 -12.98
C ALA A 222 6.73 -3.78 -14.28
N TYR A 223 5.60 -3.09 -14.32
CA TYR A 223 4.78 -2.95 -15.52
C TYR A 223 5.42 -2.00 -16.54
N GLU A 224 5.88 -0.83 -16.09
CA GLU A 224 6.55 0.16 -16.93
C GLU A 224 7.77 -0.43 -17.65
N LEU A 225 8.67 -1.08 -16.91
CA LEU A 225 9.89 -1.68 -17.48
C LEU A 225 9.59 -2.95 -18.32
N ALA A 226 8.42 -3.57 -18.13
CA ALA A 226 7.94 -4.68 -18.95
C ALA A 226 7.19 -4.21 -20.22
N HIS A 227 7.05 -2.90 -20.43
CA HIS A 227 6.23 -2.30 -21.49
C HIS A 227 4.79 -2.83 -21.47
N GLN A 228 4.21 -2.96 -20.27
CA GLN A 228 2.82 -3.34 -20.06
C GLN A 228 2.02 -2.16 -19.55
N ASP A 229 0.79 -2.02 -20.02
CA ASP A 229 -0.12 -0.98 -19.52
C ASP A 229 -0.43 -1.21 -18.04
N TYR A 230 -0.52 -0.11 -17.29
CA TYR A 230 -0.92 -0.14 -15.88
C TYR A 230 -1.78 1.07 -15.54
N PHE A 231 -2.64 0.91 -14.54
CA PHE A 231 -3.58 1.93 -14.13
C PHE A 231 -3.25 2.46 -12.74
N PHE A 232 -2.99 3.76 -12.66
CA PHE A 232 -3.05 4.51 -11.41
C PHE A 232 -4.42 5.15 -11.26
N SER A 233 -4.92 5.21 -10.03
CA SER A 233 -6.04 6.08 -9.67
C SER A 233 -5.79 7.49 -10.20
N PRO A 234 -6.79 8.13 -10.86
CA PRO A 234 -6.65 9.50 -11.33
C PRO A 234 -6.70 10.52 -10.18
N TRP A 235 -7.02 10.06 -8.98
CA TRP A 235 -7.15 10.88 -7.79
C TRP A 235 -5.85 10.94 -7.01
N GLY A 236 -5.50 12.13 -6.54
CA GLY A 236 -4.40 12.30 -5.60
C GLY A 236 -4.75 11.73 -4.22
N LEU A 237 -3.73 11.59 -3.39
CA LEU A 237 -3.87 11.13 -2.02
C LEU A 237 -4.58 12.18 -1.18
N SER A 238 -5.52 11.77 -0.33
CA SER A 238 -6.16 12.62 0.68
C SER A 238 -5.58 12.39 2.06
N LEU A 239 -5.65 13.37 2.96
CA LEU A 239 -5.19 13.22 4.34
C LEU A 239 -6.37 13.25 5.30
N LEU A 240 -6.38 12.29 6.21
CA LEU A 240 -7.29 12.24 7.34
C LEU A 240 -6.69 13.03 8.52
N GLU A 241 -7.52 13.83 9.17
CA GLU A 241 -7.19 14.59 10.38
C GLU A 241 -6.44 13.75 11.42
N SER A 242 -5.22 14.15 11.77
CA SER A 242 -4.34 13.41 12.69
C SER A 242 -4.28 14.02 14.09
N VAL A 243 -4.46 15.34 14.22
CA VAL A 243 -4.48 16.01 15.51
C VAL A 243 -5.91 16.45 15.80
N PRO A 244 -6.55 15.97 16.88
CA PRO A 244 -7.89 16.43 17.25
C PRO A 244 -7.97 17.96 17.24
N ASN A 245 -8.77 18.51 16.32
CA ASN A 245 -9.13 19.94 16.20
C ASN A 245 -8.00 20.93 15.88
N ASN A 246 -6.72 20.52 15.82
CA ASN A 246 -5.63 21.48 15.59
C ASN A 246 -5.23 21.58 14.11
N ASP A 247 -5.49 20.55 13.31
CA ASP A 247 -5.31 20.64 11.85
C ASP A 247 -6.33 21.64 11.28
N LEU A 248 -7.57 21.63 11.80
CA LEU A 248 -8.65 22.55 11.43
C LEU A 248 -8.41 24.02 11.81
N ALA A 249 -7.43 24.32 12.69
CA ALA A 249 -6.99 25.69 12.92
C ALA A 249 -6.42 26.33 11.64
N HIS A 250 -6.01 25.50 10.68
CA HIS A 250 -5.66 25.88 9.32
C HIS A 250 -6.64 25.17 8.38
N PRO A 251 -7.85 25.72 8.13
CA PRO A 251 -8.94 25.00 7.45
C PRO A 251 -8.60 24.51 6.03
N ASN A 252 -7.54 25.08 5.45
CA ASN A 252 -7.01 24.77 4.14
C ASN A 252 -5.87 23.73 4.16
N THR A 253 -5.32 23.38 5.32
CA THR A 253 -4.22 22.44 5.50
C THR A 253 -4.69 21.21 6.27
N MET A 254 -4.43 20.03 5.73
CA MET A 254 -4.67 18.77 6.43
C MET A 254 -3.36 18.00 6.61
N CYS A 255 -3.14 17.42 7.79
CA CYS A 255 -2.01 16.58 8.10
C CYS A 255 -2.52 15.21 8.55
N GLY A 256 -1.88 14.12 8.11
CA GLY A 256 -2.14 12.83 8.76
C GLY A 256 -2.10 11.57 7.91
N SER A 257 -3.02 10.67 8.22
CA SER A 257 -3.10 9.32 7.64
C SER A 257 -3.56 9.39 6.18
N MET A 258 -3.04 8.49 5.35
CA MET A 258 -3.28 8.51 3.91
C MET A 258 -4.66 7.92 3.62
N ALA A 259 -5.48 8.61 2.84
CA ALA A 259 -6.83 8.22 2.49
C ALA A 259 -6.99 8.20 0.97
N HIS A 260 -7.73 7.21 0.48
CA HIS A 260 -7.98 7.03 -0.94
C HIS A 260 -9.47 6.87 -1.21
N PHE A 261 -9.93 7.56 -2.24
CA PHE A 261 -11.27 7.41 -2.80
C PHE A 261 -11.29 6.29 -3.84
N LEU A 262 -12.50 5.83 -4.19
CA LEU A 262 -12.68 4.94 -5.33
C LEU A 262 -12.08 5.56 -6.60
N PRO A 263 -11.31 4.79 -7.41
CA PRO A 263 -10.62 5.29 -8.59
C PRO A 263 -11.54 5.43 -9.81
N THR A 264 -12.71 6.03 -9.63
CA THR A 264 -13.64 6.31 -10.72
C THR A 264 -13.03 7.34 -11.67
N GLU A 265 -13.02 7.07 -12.98
CA GLU A 265 -12.47 8.00 -13.97
C GLU A 265 -13.42 9.21 -14.21
N ASN A 266 -14.72 9.07 -13.97
CA ASN A 266 -15.69 10.17 -14.10
C ASN A 266 -15.56 11.19 -12.94
N GLU A 267 -15.40 12.47 -13.27
CA GLU A 267 -15.27 13.57 -12.31
C GLU A 267 -16.53 13.82 -11.49
N THR A 268 -17.69 13.66 -12.12
CA THR A 268 -18.98 13.93 -11.49
C THR A 268 -19.47 12.76 -10.63
N ALA A 269 -18.78 11.62 -10.68
CA ALA A 269 -19.08 10.50 -9.80
C ALA A 269 -18.90 10.91 -8.34
N VAL A 270 -19.80 10.43 -7.47
CA VAL A 270 -19.75 10.69 -6.03
C VAL A 270 -18.38 10.26 -5.47
N ALA A 271 -17.76 11.14 -4.68
CA ALA A 271 -16.49 10.85 -4.03
C ALA A 271 -16.71 9.87 -2.86
N GLU A 272 -16.57 8.58 -3.13
CA GLU A 272 -16.71 7.53 -2.14
C GLU A 272 -15.34 7.14 -1.56
N LEU A 273 -15.18 7.30 -0.24
CA LEU A 273 -13.95 6.93 0.45
C LEU A 273 -13.81 5.41 0.48
N LEU A 274 -12.67 4.89 0.02
CA LEU A 274 -12.40 3.46 -0.12
C LEU A 274 -11.59 2.90 1.06
N TYR A 275 -10.49 3.55 1.43
CA TYR A 275 -9.69 3.11 2.57
C TYR A 275 -8.84 4.25 3.15
N VAL A 276 -8.37 4.04 4.38
CA VAL A 276 -7.36 4.87 5.03
C VAL A 276 -6.23 3.98 5.55
N ASN A 277 -4.98 4.33 5.23
CA ASN A 277 -3.79 3.73 5.83
C ASN A 277 -3.32 4.58 7.01
N GLY A 278 -3.37 4.01 8.20
CA GLY A 278 -2.96 4.71 9.41
C GLY A 278 -2.91 3.82 10.63
N LYS A 279 -1.72 3.31 10.98
CA LYS A 279 -1.48 2.60 12.25
C LYS A 279 -1.99 3.36 13.47
N ALA A 280 -1.84 4.69 13.46
CA ALA A 280 -2.32 5.61 14.50
C ALA A 280 -3.85 5.71 14.59
N LEU A 281 -4.62 5.05 13.72
CA LEU A 281 -6.07 4.94 13.89
C LEU A 281 -6.45 3.75 14.77
N LEU A 282 -5.57 2.75 14.90
CA LEU A 282 -5.83 1.52 15.63
C LEU A 282 -5.05 1.46 16.94
N GLU A 283 -3.77 1.84 16.92
CA GLU A 283 -2.88 1.80 18.06
C GLU A 283 -2.52 3.23 18.51
N PRO A 284 -2.81 3.64 19.76
CA PRO A 284 -2.51 4.99 20.26
C PRO A 284 -1.03 5.38 20.20
N PHE A 285 -0.14 4.40 20.37
CA PHE A 285 1.30 4.60 20.39
C PHE A 285 1.97 3.71 19.33
N PRO A 286 1.76 3.99 18.02
CA PRO A 286 2.17 3.08 16.95
C PRO A 286 3.69 2.88 16.85
N SER A 287 4.48 3.77 17.45
CA SER A 287 5.94 3.71 17.54
C SER A 287 6.45 3.48 18.97
N GLY A 288 5.55 3.18 19.92
CA GLY A 288 5.80 3.17 21.36
C GLY A 288 5.67 4.55 22.01
N VAL A 289 5.34 4.58 23.31
CA VAL A 289 5.01 5.80 24.08
C VAL A 289 6.10 6.86 23.95
N GLU A 290 7.37 6.50 24.18
CA GLU A 290 8.48 7.45 24.19
C GLU A 290 8.69 8.12 22.82
N LYS A 291 8.64 7.35 21.73
CA LYS A 291 8.81 7.87 20.37
C LYS A 291 7.60 8.68 19.92
N THR A 292 6.40 8.34 20.37
CA THR A 292 5.18 9.11 20.08
C THR A 292 5.20 10.47 20.78
N VAL A 293 5.60 10.52 22.06
CA VAL A 293 5.70 11.78 22.83
C VAL A 293 6.76 12.72 22.25
N LYS A 294 7.89 12.18 21.80
CA LYS A 294 8.95 12.94 21.10
C LYS A 294 8.69 13.09 19.59
N GLY A 295 7.60 12.52 19.10
CA GLY A 295 7.32 12.33 17.68
C GLY A 295 6.66 13.53 17.03
N LYS A 296 6.40 13.41 15.74
CA LYS A 296 5.71 14.46 14.98
C LYS A 296 4.20 14.41 15.21
N ARG A 297 3.58 15.60 15.30
CA ARG A 297 2.14 15.75 15.57
C ARG A 297 1.24 15.08 14.51
N SER A 298 1.69 15.07 13.26
CA SER A 298 1.00 14.46 12.10
C SER A 298 0.78 12.94 12.18
N ARG A 299 1.38 12.25 13.17
CA ARG A 299 1.25 10.80 13.38
C ARG A 299 0.58 10.47 14.72
N MET A 300 -0.10 11.45 15.31
CA MET A 300 -0.84 11.25 16.54
C MET A 300 -2.10 10.41 16.30
N PHE A 301 -2.49 9.71 17.36
CA PHE A 301 -3.74 8.99 17.39
C PHE A 301 -4.89 9.98 17.54
N ASN A 302 -5.77 10.01 16.54
CA ASN A 302 -7.02 10.74 16.61
C ASN A 302 -8.17 9.76 16.91
N LEU A 303 -8.77 9.91 18.10
CA LEU A 303 -9.88 9.04 18.50
C LEU A 303 -11.14 9.34 17.69
N ASN A 304 -11.36 10.58 17.26
CA ASN A 304 -12.57 10.99 16.57
C ASN A 304 -12.24 11.95 15.43
N PRO A 305 -11.57 11.49 14.36
CA PRO A 305 -11.33 12.32 13.19
C PRO A 305 -12.68 12.72 12.58
N THR A 306 -12.77 13.97 12.14
CA THR A 306 -14.02 14.55 11.62
C THR A 306 -13.94 14.95 10.17
N HIS A 307 -12.73 15.22 9.67
CA HIS A 307 -12.50 15.75 8.33
C HIS A 307 -11.40 15.00 7.59
N LEU A 308 -11.45 15.12 6.26
CA LEU A 308 -10.38 14.72 5.35
C LEU A 308 -10.20 15.75 4.23
N THR A 309 -9.05 15.69 3.56
CA THR A 309 -8.84 16.42 2.31
C THR A 309 -9.84 15.97 1.24
N PRO A 310 -10.53 16.89 0.55
CA PRO A 310 -11.43 16.54 -0.55
C PRO A 310 -10.72 15.77 -1.65
N ARG A 311 -11.49 14.99 -2.43
CA ARG A 311 -10.96 14.29 -3.59
C ARG A 311 -10.56 15.30 -4.68
N TYR A 312 -9.34 15.20 -5.19
CA TYR A 312 -8.82 16.06 -6.25
C TYR A 312 -8.04 15.27 -7.30
N ARG A 313 -7.93 15.82 -8.51
CA ARG A 313 -7.19 15.21 -9.62
C ARG A 313 -5.70 15.24 -9.36
N HIS A 314 -5.03 14.11 -9.54
CA HIS A 314 -3.60 14.00 -9.25
C HIS A 314 -2.75 14.94 -10.11
N ASP A 315 -3.09 15.08 -11.40
CA ASP A 315 -2.41 15.94 -12.36
C ASP A 315 -2.65 17.44 -12.13
N SER A 316 -3.72 17.80 -11.41
CA SER A 316 -4.01 19.18 -11.02
C SER A 316 -3.34 19.60 -9.70
N PHE A 317 -2.45 18.77 -9.14
CA PHE A 317 -1.82 19.10 -7.86
C PHE A 317 -0.84 20.26 -8.01
N ASP A 318 -1.06 21.31 -7.22
CA ASP A 318 -0.17 22.46 -7.13
C ASP A 318 1.03 22.17 -6.21
N LEU A 319 2.22 22.06 -6.81
CA LEU A 319 3.47 21.80 -6.09
C LEU A 319 3.82 22.87 -5.04
N ALA A 320 3.29 24.10 -5.14
CA ALA A 320 3.50 25.13 -4.13
C ALA A 320 2.84 24.80 -2.79
N THR A 321 1.87 23.89 -2.80
CA THR A 321 1.13 23.44 -1.61
C THR A 321 1.82 22.32 -0.83
N SER A 322 2.79 21.64 -1.45
CA SER A 322 3.59 20.60 -0.81
C SER A 322 4.77 21.20 -0.02
N LYS A 323 4.48 21.89 1.08
CA LYS A 323 5.55 22.42 1.96
C LYS A 323 6.14 21.37 2.90
N SER A 324 5.38 20.33 3.20
CA SER A 324 5.82 19.24 4.07
C SER A 324 5.41 17.89 3.49
N PHE A 325 6.15 16.84 3.84
CA PHE A 325 5.76 15.49 3.46
C PHE A 325 4.48 15.00 4.16
N GLU A 326 4.10 15.57 5.30
CA GLU A 326 3.04 14.98 6.15
C GLU A 326 1.74 15.77 6.14
N CYS A 327 1.77 16.98 5.57
CA CYS A 327 0.64 17.89 5.44
C CYS A 327 0.54 18.39 4.02
N MET A 328 -0.70 18.55 3.53
CA MET A 328 -0.99 19.21 2.28
C MET A 328 -1.71 20.52 2.56
N ASP A 329 -1.08 21.63 2.15
CA ASP A 329 -1.64 22.96 2.31
C ASP A 329 -2.66 23.26 1.19
N ASN A 330 -3.54 24.22 1.39
CA ASN A 330 -4.46 24.76 0.37
C ASN A 330 -5.34 23.75 -0.42
N LEU A 331 -5.52 22.52 0.06
CA LEU A 331 -6.46 21.56 -0.54
C LEU A 331 -7.84 21.59 0.11
N GLY A 332 -7.99 22.28 1.25
CA GLY A 332 -9.25 22.36 1.98
C GLY A 332 -9.54 21.11 2.80
N SER A 333 -10.72 21.11 3.42
CA SER A 333 -11.24 20.02 4.24
C SER A 333 -12.72 19.81 3.95
N VAL A 334 -13.16 18.56 3.98
CA VAL A 334 -14.57 18.15 3.90
C VAL A 334 -14.89 17.21 5.06
N PRO A 335 -16.15 17.16 5.54
CA PRO A 335 -16.56 16.20 6.55
C PRO A 335 -16.36 14.76 6.08
N LEU A 336 -16.01 13.87 7.01
CA LEU A 336 -16.00 12.44 6.77
C LEU A 336 -17.42 11.93 6.50
N PRO A 337 -17.57 10.89 5.66
CA PRO A 337 -18.89 10.30 5.43
C PRO A 337 -19.41 9.65 6.72
N HIS A 338 -20.72 9.69 6.94
CA HIS A 338 -21.35 9.21 8.18
C HIS A 338 -21.00 7.75 8.54
N TYR A 339 -20.77 6.89 7.54
CA TYR A 339 -20.39 5.51 7.76
C TYR A 339 -18.96 5.33 8.29
N PHE A 340 -18.08 6.33 8.15
CA PHE A 340 -16.65 6.20 8.47
C PHE A 340 -16.44 5.83 9.93
N PHE A 341 -17.08 6.57 10.84
CA PHE A 341 -16.92 6.35 12.27
C PHE A 341 -17.37 4.95 12.70
N ASN A 342 -18.49 4.48 12.14
CA ASN A 342 -19.02 3.15 12.43
C ASN A 342 -18.03 2.05 12.01
N ARG A 343 -17.45 2.16 10.80
CA ARG A 343 -16.45 1.21 10.30
C ARG A 343 -15.14 1.28 11.08
N LEU A 344 -14.67 2.48 11.42
CA LEU A 344 -13.49 2.66 12.26
C LEU A 344 -13.69 2.05 13.66
N LEU A 345 -14.86 2.26 14.26
CA LEU A 345 -15.19 1.69 15.57
C LEU A 345 -15.21 0.16 15.53
N ARG A 346 -15.84 -0.44 14.51
CA ARG A 346 -15.84 -1.90 14.31
C ARG A 346 -14.42 -2.44 14.14
N ARG A 347 -13.61 -1.82 13.26
CA ARG A 347 -12.19 -2.18 13.07
C ARG A 347 -11.40 -2.10 14.38
N ARG A 348 -11.63 -1.08 15.21
CA ARG A 348 -10.99 -0.92 16.53
C ARG A 348 -11.47 -1.95 17.53
N PHE A 349 -12.76 -2.28 17.53
CA PHE A 349 -13.33 -3.30 18.39
C PHE A 349 -12.68 -4.66 18.14
N HIS A 350 -12.59 -5.09 16.87
CA HIS A 350 -11.87 -6.32 16.52
C HIS A 350 -10.39 -6.26 16.87
N TYR A 351 -9.75 -5.10 16.69
CA TYR A 351 -8.34 -4.94 17.06
C TYR A 351 -8.15 -5.11 18.57
N PHE A 352 -8.96 -4.43 19.38
CA PHE A 352 -8.90 -4.53 20.84
C PHE A 352 -9.24 -5.93 21.34
N ALA A 353 -10.24 -6.59 20.74
CA ALA A 353 -10.59 -7.98 21.06
C ALA A 353 -9.41 -8.93 20.84
N ALA A 354 -8.66 -8.76 19.74
CA ALA A 354 -7.46 -9.53 19.48
C ALA A 354 -6.33 -9.25 20.50
N GLU A 355 -6.10 -7.98 20.86
CA GLU A 355 -5.05 -7.58 21.81
C GLU A 355 -5.36 -7.97 23.28
N THR A 356 -6.64 -8.09 23.63
CA THR A 356 -7.09 -8.38 25.01
C THR A 356 -7.57 -9.82 25.22
N ASN A 357 -7.38 -10.68 24.22
CA ASN A 357 -7.82 -12.08 24.23
C ASN A 357 -9.34 -12.29 24.39
N ALA A 358 -10.15 -11.28 24.07
CA ALA A 358 -11.61 -11.35 24.07
C ALA A 358 -12.11 -11.94 22.73
N TYR A 359 -11.70 -13.17 22.40
CA TYR A 359 -11.84 -13.71 21.04
C TYR A 359 -13.29 -13.96 20.58
N GLU A 360 -14.25 -14.11 21.49
CA GLU A 360 -15.68 -14.24 21.14
C GLU A 360 -16.17 -13.00 20.37
N ALA A 361 -15.68 -11.82 20.74
CA ALA A 361 -15.99 -10.56 20.09
C ALA A 361 -15.44 -10.42 18.66
N LEU A 362 -14.59 -11.34 18.19
CA LEU A 362 -14.07 -11.34 16.81
C LEU A 362 -15.07 -11.90 15.79
N GLU A 363 -16.11 -12.60 16.25
CA GLU A 363 -17.12 -13.21 15.39
C GLU A 363 -18.25 -12.26 15.05
N ASP A 364 -18.43 -11.21 15.86
CA ASP A 364 -19.48 -10.24 15.68
C ASP A 364 -19.10 -9.19 14.64
N CYS A 365 -20.05 -8.87 13.77
CA CYS A 365 -20.01 -7.72 12.88
C CYS A 365 -21.05 -6.70 13.35
N PRO A 366 -20.86 -6.05 14.52
CA PRO A 366 -21.86 -5.13 15.03
C PRO A 366 -22.03 -3.98 14.05
N GLU A 367 -23.20 -3.93 13.42
CA GLU A 367 -23.70 -2.73 12.78
C GLU A 367 -24.30 -1.86 13.87
N ARG A 368 -24.10 -0.53 13.77
CA ARG A 368 -24.74 0.37 14.72
C ARG A 368 -26.24 0.20 14.51
N VAL A 369 -26.96 -0.23 15.54
CA VAL A 369 -28.42 -0.07 15.59
C VAL A 369 -28.68 1.42 15.36
N GLU A 370 -29.46 1.72 14.32
CA GLU A 370 -29.75 3.09 13.85
C GLU A 370 -30.17 4.05 14.96
#